data_AF-A0A2I2Y3L0-F1
#
_entry.id   AF-A0A2I2Y3L0-F1
#
_cell.length_a   1.000
_cell.length_b   1.000
_cell.length_c   1.000
_cell.angle_alpha   90.00
_cell.angle_beta   90.00
_cell.angle_gamma   90.00
#
_symmetry.space_group_name_H-M   'P 1'
#
loop_
_entity.id
_entity.type
_entity.pdbx_description
1 polymer ?
#
loop_
_entity_poly.entity_id
_entity_poly.type
_entity_poly.pdbx_seq_one_letter_code
_entity_poly.pdbx_strand_id
1 'polypeptide(L)'
;MIKVAAIEALNDGELQKAIDLLTDAIKLNPRLAILYAKSASVFVKLQKPNAATQDCDRAIERNPDSAQPYKWRGKAHRLLGHWEGAAHDLALACKLDYDEDASATLKEVQPRAQKIAEHRRKYERKQIKERVERVKKAREEHERAQREEEARRQSGAQYGSFPGGFPGGMPGNFPRGMPGMGGGMSGMAVMPGFNEILSDPEVLAAMQDPEVMVAFQDVAQNPANVSKYQSNPKVMNLISKLSAKFGGQA
;
A
#
# COMPACT_ATOMS: atom_id res chain seq x y z
N MET A 1 -5.57 -26.68 -41.59
CA MET A 1 -4.94 -26.19 -40.33
C MET A 1 -6.04 -25.85 -39.33
N ILE A 2 -5.95 -26.33 -38.08
CA ILE A 2 -7.02 -26.21 -37.05
C ILE A 2 -7.48 -24.75 -36.83
N LYS A 3 -6.55 -23.79 -36.92
CA LYS A 3 -6.86 -22.34 -36.84
C LYS A 3 -7.85 -21.87 -37.91
N VAL A 4 -7.77 -22.40 -39.13
CA VAL A 4 -8.66 -22.01 -40.24
C VAL A 4 -10.05 -22.57 -39.99
N ALA A 5 -10.15 -23.85 -39.62
CA ALA A 5 -11.41 -24.50 -39.27
C ALA A 5 -12.12 -23.80 -38.09
N ALA A 6 -11.38 -23.30 -37.10
CA ALA A 6 -11.94 -22.53 -36.00
C ALA A 6 -12.53 -21.18 -36.45
N ILE A 7 -11.94 -20.54 -37.47
CA ILE A 7 -12.44 -19.28 -38.03
C ILE A 7 -13.68 -19.55 -38.90
N GLU A 8 -13.69 -20.63 -39.66
CA GLU A 8 -14.85 -21.07 -40.44
C GLU A 8 -16.04 -21.34 -39.52
N ALA A 9 -15.84 -22.15 -38.46
CA ALA A 9 -16.88 -22.40 -37.46
C ALA A 9 -17.39 -21.09 -36.80
N LEU A 10 -16.55 -20.06 -36.66
CA LEU A 10 -16.99 -18.75 -36.16
C LEU A 10 -17.84 -17.96 -37.15
N ASN A 11 -17.55 -18.09 -38.44
CA ASN A 11 -18.31 -17.45 -39.50
C ASN A 11 -19.67 -18.14 -39.70
N ASP A 12 -19.70 -19.46 -39.53
CA ASP A 12 -20.92 -20.28 -39.64
C ASP A 12 -21.80 -20.20 -38.38
N GLY A 13 -21.34 -19.51 -37.33
CA GLY A 13 -22.09 -19.35 -36.07
C GLY A 13 -22.02 -20.55 -35.13
N GLU A 14 -21.21 -21.56 -35.44
CA GLU A 14 -20.97 -22.76 -34.62
C GLU A 14 -20.02 -22.44 -33.44
N LEU A 15 -20.47 -21.57 -32.53
CA LEU A 15 -19.64 -21.01 -31.46
C LEU A 15 -19.03 -22.08 -30.54
N GLN A 16 -19.76 -23.15 -30.23
CA GLN A 16 -19.24 -24.22 -29.37
C GLN A 16 -18.12 -25.00 -30.05
N LYS A 17 -18.33 -25.39 -31.32
CA LYS A 17 -17.31 -26.06 -32.12
C LYS A 17 -16.08 -25.19 -32.33
N ALA A 18 -16.27 -23.88 -32.50
CA ALA A 18 -15.16 -22.94 -32.58
C ALA A 18 -14.31 -22.93 -31.30
N ILE A 19 -14.93 -23.00 -30.11
CA ILE A 19 -14.20 -23.11 -28.84
C ILE A 19 -13.43 -24.42 -28.76
N ASP A 20 -14.04 -25.54 -29.15
CA ASP A 20 -13.38 -26.85 -29.07
C ASP A 20 -12.13 -26.88 -29.98
N LEU A 21 -12.27 -26.37 -31.21
CA LEU A 21 -11.17 -26.23 -32.16
C LEU A 21 -10.08 -25.26 -31.67
N LEU A 22 -10.47 -24.13 -31.05
CA LEU A 22 -9.50 -23.19 -30.47
C LEU A 22 -8.80 -23.77 -29.25
N THR A 23 -9.50 -24.55 -28.43
CA THR A 23 -8.93 -25.24 -27.27
C THR A 23 -7.87 -26.23 -27.72
N ASP A 24 -8.14 -27.02 -28.75
CA ASP A 24 -7.15 -27.95 -29.31
C ASP A 24 -5.99 -27.21 -29.99
N ALA A 25 -6.25 -26.11 -30.68
CA ALA A 25 -5.20 -25.25 -31.22
C ALA A 25 -4.28 -24.68 -30.13
N ILE A 26 -4.85 -24.27 -28.99
CA ILE A 26 -4.10 -23.75 -27.83
C ILE A 26 -3.25 -24.85 -27.20
N LYS A 27 -3.76 -26.09 -27.07
CA LYS A 27 -2.96 -27.23 -26.60
C LYS A 27 -1.74 -27.49 -27.49
N LEU A 28 -1.91 -27.35 -28.81
CA LEU A 28 -0.83 -27.55 -29.78
C LEU A 28 0.17 -26.38 -29.78
N ASN A 29 -0.29 -25.14 -29.60
CA ASN A 29 0.59 -23.97 -29.52
C ASN A 29 0.14 -22.98 -28.44
N PRO A 30 0.53 -23.20 -27.17
CA PRO A 30 0.11 -22.36 -26.05
C PRO A 30 0.84 -21.01 -26.00
N ARG A 31 1.76 -20.73 -26.93
CA ARG A 31 2.47 -19.44 -26.99
C ARG A 31 1.82 -18.42 -27.91
N LEU A 32 0.84 -18.85 -28.69
CA LEU A 32 0.28 -18.04 -29.74
C LEU A 32 -0.86 -17.14 -29.23
N ALA A 33 -0.55 -15.88 -28.93
CA ALA A 33 -1.48 -14.88 -28.38
C ALA A 33 -2.80 -14.75 -29.17
N ILE A 34 -2.73 -14.82 -30.50
CA ILE A 34 -3.90 -14.70 -31.39
C ILE A 34 -4.94 -15.80 -31.15
N LEU A 35 -4.55 -17.00 -30.66
CA LEU A 35 -5.51 -18.05 -30.35
C LEU A 35 -6.37 -17.70 -29.13
N TYR A 36 -5.74 -17.19 -28.08
CA TYR A 36 -6.45 -16.70 -26.89
C TYR A 36 -7.34 -15.51 -27.22
N ALA A 37 -6.88 -14.55 -28.03
CA ALA A 37 -7.71 -13.42 -28.46
C ALA A 37 -8.96 -13.86 -29.26
N LYS A 38 -8.81 -14.86 -30.14
CA LYS A 38 -9.94 -15.45 -30.87
C LYS A 38 -10.87 -16.19 -29.92
N SER A 39 -10.36 -16.99 -29.00
CA SER A 39 -11.15 -17.69 -27.98
C SER A 39 -11.98 -16.71 -27.14
N ALA A 40 -11.37 -15.63 -26.67
CA ALA A 40 -12.06 -14.56 -25.95
C ALA A 40 -13.21 -13.94 -26.75
N SER A 41 -13.02 -13.72 -28.06
CA SER A 41 -14.10 -13.21 -28.92
C SER A 41 -15.30 -14.16 -28.98
N VAL A 42 -15.07 -15.48 -28.97
CA VAL A 42 -16.14 -16.49 -28.94
C VAL A 42 -16.84 -16.48 -27.59
N PHE A 43 -16.08 -16.41 -26.49
CA PHE A 43 -16.65 -16.33 -25.14
C PHE A 43 -17.49 -15.08 -24.91
N VAL A 44 -17.12 -13.94 -25.50
CA VAL A 44 -17.96 -12.73 -25.48
C VAL A 44 -19.27 -12.98 -26.23
N LYS A 45 -19.24 -13.60 -27.41
CA LYS A 45 -20.45 -13.96 -28.17
C LYS A 45 -21.36 -14.93 -27.41
N LEU A 46 -20.77 -15.84 -26.63
CA LEU A 46 -21.49 -16.79 -25.77
C LEU A 46 -21.93 -16.20 -24.42
N GLN A 47 -21.73 -14.90 -24.18
CA GLN A 47 -22.01 -14.25 -22.90
C GLN A 47 -21.33 -14.92 -21.69
N LYS A 48 -20.10 -15.41 -21.88
CA LYS A 48 -19.24 -15.96 -20.81
C LYS A 48 -18.08 -14.98 -20.53
N PRO A 49 -18.34 -13.80 -19.97
CA PRO A 49 -17.34 -12.74 -19.87
C PRO A 49 -16.14 -13.10 -18.98
N ASN A 50 -16.31 -13.89 -17.93
CA ASN A 50 -15.19 -14.32 -17.07
C ASN A 50 -14.17 -15.20 -17.81
N ALA A 51 -14.64 -16.09 -18.69
CA ALA A 51 -13.76 -16.89 -19.53
C ALA A 51 -13.07 -16.00 -20.58
N ALA A 52 -13.80 -15.05 -21.15
CA ALA A 52 -13.24 -14.08 -22.09
C ALA A 52 -12.14 -13.23 -21.45
N THR A 53 -12.31 -12.72 -20.23
CA THR A 53 -11.28 -11.93 -19.54
C THR A 53 -10.02 -12.75 -19.31
N GLN A 54 -10.14 -14.01 -18.87
CA GLN A 54 -8.98 -14.88 -18.65
C GLN A 54 -8.17 -15.11 -19.92
N ASP A 55 -8.85 -15.37 -21.06
CA ASP A 55 -8.16 -15.55 -22.33
C ASP A 55 -7.57 -14.22 -22.86
N CYS A 56 -8.24 -13.09 -22.65
CA CYS A 56 -7.67 -11.79 -22.95
C CYS A 56 -6.40 -11.50 -22.15
N ASP A 57 -6.40 -11.79 -20.84
CA ASP A 57 -5.24 -11.56 -19.98
C ASP A 57 -4.05 -12.40 -20.46
N ARG A 58 -4.27 -13.69 -20.76
CA ARG A 58 -3.24 -14.55 -21.37
C ARG A 58 -2.76 -14.00 -22.71
N ALA A 59 -3.66 -13.48 -23.55
CA ALA A 59 -3.27 -12.91 -24.84
C ALA A 59 -2.40 -11.65 -24.67
N ILE A 60 -2.74 -10.78 -23.71
CA ILE A 60 -2.02 -9.55 -23.38
C ILE A 60 -0.64 -9.86 -22.79
N GLU A 61 -0.55 -10.84 -21.89
CA GLU A 61 0.73 -11.31 -21.33
C GLU A 61 1.71 -11.75 -22.41
N ARG A 62 1.21 -12.33 -23.52
CA ARG A 62 2.03 -12.83 -24.61
C ARG A 62 2.29 -11.81 -25.71
N ASN A 63 1.34 -10.92 -25.96
CA ASN A 63 1.49 -9.83 -26.92
C ASN A 63 0.72 -8.59 -26.44
N PRO A 64 1.37 -7.70 -25.66
CA PRO A 64 0.74 -6.52 -25.10
C PRO A 64 0.44 -5.43 -26.15
N ASP A 65 1.01 -5.52 -27.35
CA ASP A 65 0.82 -4.53 -28.42
C ASP A 65 -0.36 -4.88 -29.34
N SER A 66 -1.02 -6.03 -29.11
CA SER A 66 -2.20 -6.41 -29.88
C SER A 66 -3.44 -5.67 -29.37
N ALA A 67 -4.15 -4.96 -30.25
CA ALA A 67 -5.41 -4.28 -29.90
C ALA A 67 -6.57 -5.25 -29.59
N GLN A 68 -6.59 -6.42 -30.22
CA GLN A 68 -7.72 -7.37 -30.15
C GLN A 68 -8.03 -7.84 -28.72
N PRO A 69 -7.06 -8.31 -27.91
CA PRO A 69 -7.32 -8.67 -26.52
C PRO A 69 -7.96 -7.56 -25.69
N TYR A 70 -7.49 -6.31 -25.82
CA TYR A 70 -8.09 -5.18 -25.09
C TYR A 70 -9.52 -4.91 -25.56
N LYS A 71 -9.80 -5.00 -26.87
CA LYS A 71 -11.17 -4.87 -27.39
C LYS A 71 -12.10 -5.89 -26.74
N TRP A 72 -11.71 -7.17 -26.73
CA TRP A 72 -12.54 -8.24 -26.19
C TRP A 72 -12.64 -8.18 -24.66
N ARG A 73 -11.57 -7.82 -23.95
CA ARG A 73 -11.59 -7.63 -22.49
C ARG A 73 -12.48 -6.46 -22.10
N GLY A 74 -12.41 -5.35 -22.83
CA GLY A 74 -13.28 -4.20 -22.64
C GLY A 74 -14.76 -4.54 -22.84
N LYS A 75 -15.08 -5.33 -23.88
CA LYS A 75 -16.43 -5.86 -24.09
C LYS A 75 -16.88 -6.82 -22.98
N ALA A 76 -15.99 -7.69 -22.49
CA ALA A 76 -16.28 -8.59 -21.39
C ALA A 76 -16.52 -7.82 -20.08
N HIS A 77 -15.70 -6.80 -19.78
CA HIS A 77 -15.90 -5.90 -18.66
C HIS A 77 -17.22 -5.14 -18.74
N ARG A 78 -17.64 -4.72 -19.95
CA ARG A 78 -18.96 -4.14 -20.17
C ARG A 78 -20.09 -5.10 -19.75
N LEU A 79 -20.00 -6.38 -20.13
CA LEU A 79 -20.97 -7.41 -19.74
C LEU A 79 -21.00 -7.65 -18.22
N LEU A 80 -19.84 -7.52 -17.55
CA LEU A 80 -19.72 -7.63 -16.09
C LEU A 80 -20.15 -6.36 -15.33
N GLY A 81 -20.40 -5.25 -16.04
CA GLY A 81 -20.66 -3.95 -15.41
C GLY A 81 -19.41 -3.27 -14.84
N HIS A 82 -18.21 -3.72 -15.21
CA HIS A 82 -16.94 -3.10 -14.85
C HIS A 82 -16.65 -1.91 -15.79
N TRP A 83 -17.42 -0.83 -15.65
CA TRP A 83 -17.44 0.28 -16.61
C TRP A 83 -16.09 0.97 -16.80
N GLU A 84 -15.33 1.18 -15.73
CA GLU A 84 -14.03 1.86 -15.79
C GLU A 84 -12.98 1.00 -16.51
N GLY A 85 -12.91 -0.29 -16.19
CA GLY A 85 -12.05 -1.24 -16.90
C GLY A 85 -12.44 -1.37 -18.38
N ALA A 86 -13.74 -1.41 -18.65
CA ALA A 86 -14.25 -1.44 -20.02
C ALA A 86 -13.81 -0.20 -20.83
N ALA A 87 -13.99 1.01 -20.27
CA ALA A 87 -13.61 2.24 -20.93
C ALA A 87 -12.10 2.32 -21.16
N HIS A 88 -11.29 1.92 -20.17
CA HIS A 88 -9.84 1.89 -20.28
C HIS A 88 -9.37 0.98 -21.42
N ASP A 89 -9.82 -0.28 -21.43
CA ASP A 89 -9.38 -1.26 -22.42
C ASP A 89 -9.85 -0.93 -23.84
N LEU A 90 -11.09 -0.44 -24.00
CA LEU A 90 -11.60 -0.03 -25.31
C LEU A 90 -10.85 1.20 -25.84
N ALA A 91 -10.52 2.17 -24.97
CA ALA A 91 -9.70 3.32 -25.35
C ALA A 91 -8.29 2.89 -25.76
N LEU A 92 -7.68 1.95 -25.04
CA LEU A 92 -6.36 1.40 -25.38
C LEU A 92 -6.42 0.62 -26.70
N ALA A 93 -7.45 -0.20 -26.92
CA ALA A 93 -7.66 -0.90 -28.18
C ALA A 93 -7.70 0.09 -29.35
N CYS A 94 -8.54 1.13 -29.28
CA CYS A 94 -8.64 2.15 -30.32
C CYS A 94 -7.35 2.96 -30.52
N LYS A 95 -6.51 3.09 -29.48
CA LYS A 95 -5.21 3.76 -29.58
C LYS A 95 -4.18 2.89 -30.30
N LEU A 96 -4.19 1.57 -30.06
CA LEU A 96 -3.29 0.61 -30.69
C LEU A 96 -3.68 0.36 -32.15
N ASP A 97 -4.96 0.11 -32.40
CA ASP A 97 -5.53 -0.09 -33.73
C ASP A 97 -7.00 0.34 -33.71
N TYR A 98 -7.31 1.38 -34.48
CA TYR A 98 -8.65 1.95 -34.47
C TYR A 98 -9.67 0.97 -35.05
N ASP A 99 -10.69 0.64 -34.26
CA ASP A 99 -11.76 -0.27 -34.61
C ASP A 99 -13.10 0.42 -34.30
N GLU A 100 -13.96 0.52 -35.31
CA GLU A 100 -15.24 1.24 -35.19
C GLU A 100 -16.16 0.62 -34.13
N ASP A 101 -16.16 -0.70 -34.03
CA ASP A 101 -16.94 -1.47 -33.07
C ASP A 101 -16.43 -1.28 -31.62
N ALA A 102 -15.11 -1.23 -31.42
CA ALA A 102 -14.50 -0.84 -30.14
C ALA A 102 -14.86 0.62 -29.78
N SER A 103 -14.76 1.54 -30.74
CA SER A 103 -15.07 2.96 -30.57
C SER A 103 -16.54 3.20 -30.22
N ALA A 104 -17.46 2.50 -30.88
CA ALA A 104 -18.89 2.53 -30.56
C ALA A 104 -19.16 2.04 -29.13
N THR A 105 -18.58 0.88 -28.77
CA THR A 105 -18.70 0.33 -27.42
C THR A 105 -18.11 1.30 -26.37
N LEU A 106 -16.99 1.96 -26.68
CA LEU A 106 -16.36 2.95 -25.80
C LEU A 106 -17.33 4.09 -25.48
N LYS A 107 -18.01 4.64 -26.49
CA LYS A 107 -18.99 5.72 -26.32
C LYS A 107 -20.14 5.31 -25.38
N GLU A 108 -20.57 4.04 -25.41
CA GLU A 108 -21.61 3.53 -24.51
C GLU A 108 -21.15 3.45 -23.05
N VAL A 109 -19.91 2.98 -22.81
CA VAL A 109 -19.40 2.75 -21.45
C VAL A 109 -18.86 4.00 -20.78
N GLN A 110 -18.37 4.96 -21.57
CA GLN A 110 -17.73 6.19 -21.11
C GLN A 110 -18.54 6.99 -20.07
N PRO A 111 -19.84 7.29 -20.27
CA PRO A 111 -20.59 8.09 -19.31
C PRO A 111 -20.77 7.37 -17.97
N ARG A 112 -20.87 6.03 -17.96
CA ARG A 112 -20.97 5.24 -16.73
C ARG A 112 -19.62 5.21 -16.00
N ALA A 113 -18.54 5.01 -16.73
CA ALA A 113 -17.17 5.06 -16.19
C ALA A 113 -16.86 6.43 -15.56
N GLN A 114 -17.21 7.52 -16.24
CA GLN A 114 -17.01 8.89 -15.75
C GLN A 114 -17.77 9.17 -14.45
N LYS A 115 -19.06 8.80 -14.38
CA LYS A 115 -19.86 8.97 -13.16
C LYS A 115 -19.25 8.24 -11.95
N ILE A 116 -18.76 7.01 -12.16
CA ILE A 116 -18.10 6.23 -11.11
C ILE A 116 -16.79 6.89 -10.69
N ALA A 117 -15.96 7.30 -11.65
CA ALA A 117 -14.70 7.97 -11.38
C ALA A 117 -14.90 9.32 -10.64
N GLU A 118 -15.90 10.10 -11.03
CA GLU A 118 -16.25 11.37 -10.38
C GLU A 118 -16.74 11.17 -8.94
N HIS A 119 -17.60 10.19 -8.73
CA HIS A 119 -18.07 9.83 -7.39
C HIS A 119 -16.88 9.43 -6.51
N ARG A 120 -16.03 8.50 -6.96
CA ARG A 120 -14.83 8.10 -6.21
C ARG A 120 -13.92 9.28 -5.89
N ARG A 121 -13.62 10.15 -6.87
CA ARG A 121 -12.80 11.37 -6.67
C ARG A 121 -13.42 12.31 -5.64
N LYS A 122 -14.75 12.46 -5.62
CA LYS A 122 -15.45 13.30 -4.63
C LYS A 122 -15.25 12.73 -3.22
N TYR A 123 -15.39 11.43 -3.04
CA TYR A 123 -15.19 10.77 -1.75
C TYR A 123 -13.72 10.84 -1.30
N GLU A 124 -12.77 10.58 -2.20
CA GLU A 124 -11.34 10.73 -1.91
C GLU A 124 -10.98 12.16 -1.47
N ARG A 125 -11.48 13.18 -2.19
CA ARG A 125 -11.27 14.59 -1.81
C ARG A 125 -11.83 14.90 -0.43
N LYS A 126 -13.00 14.36 -0.09
CA LYS A 126 -13.61 14.54 1.24
C LYS A 126 -12.73 13.90 2.33
N GLN A 127 -12.30 12.66 2.13
CA GLN A 127 -11.42 11.94 3.07
C GLN A 127 -10.07 12.64 3.27
N ILE A 128 -9.46 13.13 2.18
CA ILE A 128 -8.21 13.89 2.23
C ILE A 128 -8.41 15.20 3.00
N LYS A 129 -9.48 15.95 2.71
CA LYS A 129 -9.78 17.20 3.42
C LYS A 129 -9.95 16.97 4.92
N GLU A 130 -10.72 15.97 5.32
CA GLU A 130 -10.91 15.60 6.74
C GLU A 130 -9.59 15.18 7.39
N ARG A 131 -8.75 14.39 6.70
CA ARG A 131 -7.43 13.99 7.21
C ARG A 131 -6.51 15.20 7.38
N VAL A 132 -6.47 16.10 6.40
CA VAL A 132 -5.65 17.33 6.45
C VAL A 132 -6.12 18.22 7.59
N GLU A 133 -7.43 18.39 7.79
CA GLU A 133 -7.97 19.20 8.88
C GLU A 133 -7.64 18.61 10.26
N ARG A 134 -7.75 17.28 10.43
CA ARG A 134 -7.34 16.60 11.66
C ARG A 134 -5.85 16.79 11.95
N VAL A 135 -4.99 16.61 10.94
CA VAL A 135 -3.54 16.80 11.09
C VAL A 135 -3.21 18.25 11.42
N LYS A 136 -3.89 19.22 10.79
CA LYS A 136 -3.71 20.64 11.09
C LYS A 136 -4.11 20.97 12.54
N LYS A 137 -5.27 20.51 13.00
CA LYS A 137 -5.72 20.71 14.39
C LYS A 137 -4.77 20.09 15.41
N ALA A 138 -4.31 18.86 15.17
CA ALA A 138 -3.35 18.19 16.04
C ALA A 138 -2.00 18.93 16.11
N ARG A 139 -1.51 19.48 14.98
CA ARG A 139 -0.31 20.32 14.97
C ARG A 139 -0.51 21.61 15.76
N GLU A 140 -1.62 22.31 15.54
CA GLU A 140 -1.92 23.55 16.26
C GLU A 140 -2.07 23.31 17.77
N GLU A 141 -2.71 22.21 18.18
CA GLU A 141 -2.83 21.81 19.59
C GLU A 141 -1.47 21.46 20.19
N HIS A 142 -0.64 20.70 19.47
CA HIS A 142 0.71 20.36 19.92
C HIS A 142 1.59 21.61 20.07
N GLU A 143 1.56 22.53 19.11
CA GLU A 143 2.27 23.81 19.20
C GLU A 143 1.76 24.69 20.33
N ARG A 144 0.45 24.70 20.60
CA ARG A 144 -0.13 25.43 21.74
C ARG A 144 0.32 24.82 23.07
N ALA A 145 0.29 23.50 23.19
CA ALA A 145 0.75 22.80 24.39
C ALA A 145 2.24 23.05 24.64
N GLN A 146 3.07 23.01 23.60
CA GLN A 146 4.49 23.36 23.69
C GLN A 146 4.69 24.82 24.15
N ARG A 147 3.97 25.78 23.55
CA ARG A 147 4.05 27.20 23.97
C ARG A 147 3.58 27.42 25.40
N GLU A 148 2.53 26.74 25.85
CA GLU A 148 2.05 26.82 27.22
C GLU A 148 3.06 26.22 28.21
N GLU A 149 3.66 25.08 27.87
CA GLU A 149 4.70 24.46 28.68
C GLU A 149 5.96 25.34 28.76
N GLU A 150 6.40 25.93 27.65
CA GLU A 150 7.50 26.90 27.62
C GLU A 150 7.18 28.14 28.46
N ALA A 151 5.96 28.69 28.35
CA ALA A 151 5.52 29.82 29.16
C ALA A 151 5.45 29.47 30.65
N ARG A 152 5.01 28.26 31.03
CA ARG A 152 5.03 27.76 32.43
C ARG A 152 6.46 27.60 32.95
N ARG A 153 7.40 27.14 32.11
CA ARG A 153 8.83 27.06 32.45
C ARG A 153 9.44 28.45 32.64
N GLN A 154 9.07 29.42 31.80
CA GLN A 154 9.58 30.80 31.86
C GLN A 154 8.95 31.64 32.98
N SER A 155 7.67 31.43 33.31
CA SER A 155 6.96 32.19 34.34
C SER A 155 7.37 31.80 35.76
N GLY A 156 8.27 30.83 35.93
CA GLY A 156 8.83 30.50 37.23
C GLY A 156 7.74 30.18 38.25
N ALA A 157 6.75 29.34 37.88
CA ALA A 157 5.86 28.72 38.85
C ALA A 157 6.68 27.74 39.71
N GLN A 158 7.45 28.33 40.61
CA GLN A 158 7.96 27.76 41.83
C GLN A 158 6.74 27.37 42.69
N TYR A 159 6.11 26.24 42.35
CA TYR A 159 5.20 25.58 43.27
C TYR A 159 5.91 24.34 43.82
N GLY A 160 6.47 24.51 45.02
CA GLY A 160 6.88 23.42 45.88
C GLY A 160 8.29 22.88 45.66
N SER A 161 9.30 23.64 46.11
CA SER A 161 10.44 22.99 46.76
C SER A 161 9.91 22.17 47.93
N PHE A 162 9.82 20.85 47.80
CA PHE A 162 9.87 19.96 48.96
C PHE A 162 11.23 19.25 48.96
N PRO A 163 12.15 19.65 49.86
CA PRO A 163 13.41 18.97 50.04
C PRO A 163 13.24 17.82 51.05
N GLY A 164 13.44 16.58 50.60
CA GLY A 164 13.86 15.46 51.44
C GLY A 164 12.78 14.73 52.25
N GLY A 165 12.85 13.39 52.23
CA GLY A 165 12.30 12.53 53.28
C GLY A 165 11.45 11.37 52.79
N PHE A 166 12.07 10.25 52.40
CA PHE A 166 11.51 8.95 52.73
C PHE A 166 11.80 8.69 54.22
N PRO A 167 10.76 8.41 55.03
CA PRO A 167 10.87 7.28 55.94
C PRO A 167 9.59 6.44 55.95
N GLY A 168 9.78 5.12 55.93
CA GLY A 168 8.71 4.13 55.89
C GLY A 168 7.74 4.17 57.07
N GLY A 169 6.53 3.66 56.82
CA GLY A 169 5.49 3.48 57.83
C GLY A 169 4.14 3.14 57.19
N MET A 170 3.99 1.90 56.72
CA MET A 170 2.66 1.32 56.46
C MET A 170 2.10 0.87 57.82
N PRO A 171 0.85 1.21 58.18
CA PRO A 171 -0.14 0.15 58.25
C PRO A 171 -1.58 0.58 57.84
N GLY A 172 -2.16 -0.23 56.96
CA GLY A 172 -3.56 -0.68 57.04
C GLY A 172 -4.70 0.34 56.91
N ASN A 173 -5.16 0.57 55.68
CA ASN A 173 -6.57 0.32 55.29
C ASN A 173 -6.73 0.44 53.77
N PHE A 174 -6.64 -0.69 53.07
CA PHE A 174 -7.03 -0.81 51.67
C PHE A 174 -8.54 -1.12 51.59
N PRO A 175 -9.32 -0.35 50.82
CA PRO A 175 -10.35 -0.88 49.96
C PRO A 175 -9.78 -0.98 48.53
N ARG A 176 -9.35 -2.20 48.25
CA ARG A 176 -9.09 -2.82 46.95
C ARG A 176 -9.97 -2.25 45.83
N GLY A 177 -9.37 -1.59 44.82
CA GLY A 177 -10.08 -1.27 43.59
C GLY A 177 -9.49 -0.16 42.73
N MET A 178 -8.22 -0.25 42.30
CA MET A 178 -7.77 0.53 41.14
C MET A 178 -6.66 -0.23 40.38
N PRO A 179 -6.97 -0.84 39.22
CA PRO A 179 -5.99 -1.49 38.36
C PRO A 179 -5.24 -0.44 37.53
N GLY A 180 -3.92 -0.63 37.34
CA GLY A 180 -3.21 -0.03 36.21
C GLY A 180 -2.22 1.08 36.53
N MET A 181 -1.37 0.88 37.55
CA MET A 181 -0.06 1.54 37.58
C MET A 181 0.84 0.82 36.58
N GLY A 182 0.81 1.26 35.32
CA GLY A 182 1.55 0.66 34.21
C GLY A 182 1.15 1.29 32.89
N GLY A 183 1.70 2.46 32.58
CA GLY A 183 1.31 3.16 31.35
C GLY A 183 1.99 4.51 31.21
N GLY A 184 3.32 4.51 31.15
CA GLY A 184 4.12 5.72 30.97
C GLY A 184 5.24 5.50 29.95
N MET A 185 4.95 4.89 28.80
CA MET A 185 5.89 4.83 27.66
C MET A 185 5.20 4.40 26.36
N SER A 186 4.05 4.98 26.04
CA SER A 186 3.29 4.66 24.82
C SER A 186 3.26 5.88 23.90
N GLY A 187 4.40 6.15 23.26
CA GLY A 187 4.55 7.28 22.33
C GLY A 187 5.73 7.20 21.37
N MET A 188 6.76 6.38 21.67
CA MET A 188 7.78 6.06 20.68
C MET A 188 7.29 4.87 19.86
N ALA A 189 7.13 5.04 18.55
CA ALA A 189 6.93 3.92 17.65
C ALA A 189 8.05 2.89 17.92
N VAL A 190 7.67 1.71 18.41
CA VAL A 190 8.58 0.59 18.60
C VAL A 190 9.03 0.19 17.20
N MET A 191 10.23 0.61 16.83
CA MET A 191 10.92 0.10 15.64
C MET A 191 10.98 -1.42 15.75
N PRO A 192 10.68 -2.18 14.67
CA PRO A 192 10.93 -3.62 14.65
C PRO A 192 12.38 -3.89 15.05
N GLY A 193 12.61 -4.73 16.06
CA GLY A 193 13.95 -5.03 16.59
C GLY A 193 14.37 -4.26 17.85
N PHE A 194 13.61 -3.26 18.32
CA PHE A 194 13.97 -2.52 19.54
C PHE A 194 14.02 -3.40 20.80
N ASN A 195 13.16 -4.43 20.89
CA ASN A 195 13.21 -5.41 21.98
C ASN A 195 14.49 -6.29 21.97
N GLU A 196 15.06 -6.56 20.80
CA GLU A 196 16.30 -7.35 20.66
C GLU A 196 17.54 -6.52 21.03
N ILE A 197 17.47 -5.20 20.82
CA ILE A 197 18.48 -4.23 21.25
C ILE A 197 18.55 -4.16 22.77
N LEU A 198 17.39 -4.06 23.44
CA LEU A 198 17.30 -3.98 24.90
C LEU A 198 17.63 -5.31 25.60
N SER A 199 17.74 -6.42 24.86
CA SER A 199 18.11 -7.72 25.42
C SER A 199 19.63 -7.97 25.37
N ASP A 200 20.42 -7.06 24.78
CA ASP A 200 21.87 -7.19 24.69
C ASP A 200 22.54 -6.53 25.92
N PRO A 201 23.24 -7.30 26.77
CA PRO A 201 23.90 -6.78 27.96
C PRO A 201 24.91 -5.66 27.67
N GLU A 202 25.58 -5.71 26.51
CA GLU A 202 26.58 -4.71 26.14
C GLU A 202 25.95 -3.42 25.60
N VAL A 203 24.79 -3.52 24.95
CA VAL A 203 24.02 -2.34 24.52
C VAL A 203 23.39 -1.67 25.74
N LEU A 204 22.85 -2.45 26.69
CA LEU A 204 22.35 -1.92 27.95
C LEU A 204 23.46 -1.22 28.75
N ALA A 205 24.66 -1.79 28.82
CA ALA A 205 25.80 -1.15 29.47
C ALA A 205 26.22 0.15 28.77
N ALA A 206 26.21 0.19 27.43
CA ALA A 206 26.50 1.41 26.68
C ALA A 206 25.42 2.49 26.89
N MET A 207 24.15 2.11 27.03
CA MET A 207 23.03 3.02 27.34
C MET A 207 23.04 3.52 28.80
N GLN A 208 23.88 2.98 29.68
CA GLN A 208 24.09 3.55 31.01
C GLN A 208 25.06 4.74 30.98
N ASP A 209 25.82 4.92 29.90
CA ASP A 209 26.69 6.07 29.73
C ASP A 209 25.86 7.30 29.30
N PRO A 210 25.84 8.38 30.10
CA PRO A 210 25.07 9.59 29.80
C PRO A 210 25.43 10.20 28.44
N GLU A 211 26.69 10.12 28.01
CA GLU A 211 27.16 10.67 26.74
C GLU A 211 26.57 9.88 25.56
N VAL A 212 26.47 8.56 25.71
CA VAL A 212 25.95 7.66 24.68
C VAL A 212 24.44 7.80 24.54
N MET A 213 23.72 7.96 25.66
CA MET A 213 22.27 8.19 25.64
C MET A 213 21.88 9.51 24.96
N VAL A 214 22.61 10.59 25.27
CA VAL A 214 22.37 11.90 24.65
C VAL A 214 22.63 11.81 23.14
N ALA A 215 23.72 11.16 22.73
CA ALA A 215 24.04 10.98 21.31
C ALA A 215 23.01 10.10 20.59
N PHE A 216 22.56 9.00 21.22
CA PHE A 216 21.53 8.13 20.66
C PHE A 216 20.21 8.87 20.46
N GLN A 217 19.81 9.69 21.45
CA GLN A 217 18.59 10.50 21.35
C GLN A 217 18.68 11.55 20.24
N ASP A 218 19.82 12.24 20.10
CA ASP A 218 20.03 13.25 19.04
C ASP A 218 19.96 12.63 17.64
N VAL A 219 20.59 11.46 17.45
CA VAL A 219 20.57 10.72 16.17
C VAL A 219 19.20 10.11 15.88
N ALA A 220 18.49 9.61 16.89
CA ALA A 220 17.15 9.05 16.74
C ALA A 220 16.12 10.12 16.31
N GLN A 221 16.29 11.36 16.78
CA GLN A 221 15.45 12.49 16.37
C GLN A 221 15.85 13.02 14.99
N ASN A 222 17.14 13.01 14.66
CA ASN A 222 17.64 13.45 13.37
C ASN A 222 18.84 12.59 12.90
N PRO A 223 18.63 11.64 11.97
CA PRO A 223 19.68 10.75 11.49
C PRO A 223 20.92 11.44 10.90
N ALA A 224 20.80 12.69 10.44
CA ALA A 224 21.93 13.45 9.92
C ALA A 224 22.94 13.86 11.01
N ASN A 225 22.54 13.85 12.28
CA ASN A 225 23.41 14.25 13.40
C ASN A 225 24.47 13.21 13.75
N VAL A 226 24.41 12.00 13.17
CA VAL A 226 25.40 10.94 13.41
C VAL A 226 26.84 11.40 13.16
N SER A 227 27.04 12.28 12.18
CA SER A 227 28.35 12.83 11.84
C SER A 227 29.00 13.61 12.98
N LYS A 228 28.21 14.18 13.91
CA LYS A 228 28.72 14.92 15.08
C LYS A 228 29.44 14.01 16.08
N TYR A 229 29.10 12.73 16.09
CA TYR A 229 29.59 11.77 17.08
C TYR A 229 30.63 10.79 16.52
N GLN A 230 31.10 11.00 15.29
CA GLN A 230 32.13 10.18 14.64
C GLN A 230 33.45 10.14 15.44
N SER A 231 33.76 11.22 16.15
CA SER A 231 34.93 11.34 17.01
C SER A 231 34.73 10.77 18.41
N ASN A 232 33.50 10.40 18.81
CA ASN A 232 33.23 9.80 20.10
C ASN A 232 33.31 8.26 19.98
N PRO A 233 34.37 7.61 20.52
CA PRO A 233 34.57 6.18 20.37
C PRO A 233 33.47 5.35 21.03
N LYS A 234 32.86 5.84 22.11
CA LYS A 234 31.78 5.13 22.82
C LYS A 234 30.52 5.07 21.97
N VAL A 235 30.16 6.20 21.34
CA VAL A 235 28.98 6.29 20.47
C VAL A 235 29.18 5.49 19.19
N MET A 236 30.37 5.60 18.58
CA MET A 236 30.71 4.83 17.38
C MET A 236 30.71 3.32 17.63
N ASN A 237 31.21 2.85 18.78
CA ASN A 237 31.15 1.44 19.15
C ASN A 237 29.70 0.93 19.25
N LEU A 238 28.79 1.73 19.82
CA LEU A 238 27.37 1.36 19.88
C LEU A 238 26.74 1.32 18.48
N ILE A 239 26.99 2.33 17.65
CA ILE A 239 26.45 2.42 16.27
C ILE A 239 26.97 1.26 15.41
N SER A 240 28.27 0.93 15.49
CA SER A 240 28.85 -0.20 14.77
C SER A 240 28.25 -1.53 15.21
N LYS A 241 27.96 -1.72 16.50
CA LYS A 241 27.28 -2.94 16.99
C LYS A 241 25.85 -3.04 16.52
N LEU A 242 25.08 -1.94 16.59
CA LEU A 242 23.72 -1.89 16.05
C LEU A 242 23.71 -2.16 14.54
N SER A 243 24.63 -1.54 13.79
CA SER A 243 24.80 -1.77 12.36
C SER A 243 25.19 -3.21 12.04
N ALA A 244 26.08 -3.84 12.80
CA ALA A 244 26.43 -5.25 12.61
C ALA A 244 25.24 -6.20 12.88
N LYS A 245 24.39 -5.87 13.86
CA LYS A 245 23.22 -6.67 14.26
C LYS A 245 22.03 -6.52 13.30
N PHE A 246 21.88 -5.37 12.65
CA PHE A 246 20.75 -5.06 11.76
C PHE A 246 21.12 -4.96 10.27
N GLY A 247 22.38 -4.72 9.93
CA GLY A 247 22.91 -4.64 8.57
C GLY A 247 23.37 -5.99 8.00
N GLY A 248 23.20 -7.07 8.76
CA GLY A 248 23.41 -8.45 8.33
C GLY A 248 22.18 -9.08 7.68
N GLN A 249 21.56 -8.40 6.71
CA GLN A 249 20.69 -9.01 5.71
C GLN A 249 21.03 -8.39 4.35
N ALA A 250 21.83 -9.13 3.59
CA ALA A 250 21.75 -9.12 2.13
C ALA A 250 20.51 -9.93 1.72
#